data_AF-K2RTL1-F1
#
_entry.id   AF-K2RTL1-F1
#
_cell.length_a   1.000
_cell.length_b   1.000
_cell.length_c   1.000
_cell.angle_alpha   90.00
_cell.angle_beta   90.00
_cell.angle_gamma   90.00
#
_symmetry.space_group_name_H-M   'P 1'
#
loop_
_entity.id
_entity.type
_entity.pdbx_description
1 polymer ?
#
loop_
_entity_poly.entity_id
_entity_poly.type
_entity_poly.pdbx_seq_one_letter_code
_entity_poly.pdbx_strand_id
1 'polypeptide(L)'
;MKKLLLVLIILIAFLGSVYGASTSGFAITYGETTYNNPSYKSTVNTYFQSHTDKNLSTFNTKVVTASQVNQIAKNITGRTYNSNQIFSCALVDLSYSQGIKIIVDSSKINTVTSKMYANALKSTGITNGYVVVTSPVSATGESALTGVLESYEVAVGTSIPEEAKKAATEELYTETQIANQTGQSTDKIAELFDQAQQEVQKQNLQDPTQIKTIVINVANSMNINLTDSQAQDIANALANSQKVQGSLTDFKNQLEAATQQASQSQGILNQIKNYLQSFADYIMSFFGG
;
A
#
# COMPACT_ATOMS: atom_id res chain seq x y z
N MET A 1 -0.25 -31.88 -37.65
CA MET A 1 0.74 -31.92 -36.55
C MET A 1 1.88 -30.92 -36.74
N LYS A 2 2.71 -31.00 -37.79
CA LYS A 2 3.85 -30.06 -37.99
C LYS A 2 3.47 -28.57 -38.08
N LYS A 3 2.32 -28.23 -38.69
CA LYS A 3 1.83 -26.83 -38.77
C LYS A 3 1.34 -26.27 -37.42
N LEU A 4 0.81 -27.12 -36.54
CA LEU A 4 0.33 -26.73 -35.19
C LEU A 4 1.52 -26.50 -34.24
N LEU A 5 2.55 -27.32 -34.36
CA LEU A 5 3.78 -27.22 -33.57
C LEU A 5 4.57 -25.94 -33.91
N LEU A 6 4.55 -25.51 -35.18
CA LEU A 6 5.20 -24.28 -35.63
C LEU A 6 4.50 -23.03 -35.08
N VAL A 7 3.16 -23.03 -35.00
CA VAL A 7 2.37 -21.91 -34.43
C VAL A 7 2.63 -21.77 -32.94
N LEU A 8 2.74 -22.88 -32.20
CA LEU A 8 3.06 -22.88 -30.76
C LEU A 8 4.46 -22.29 -30.48
N ILE A 9 5.45 -22.65 -31.30
CA ILE A 9 6.83 -22.15 -31.16
C ILE A 9 6.93 -20.66 -31.49
N ILE A 10 6.18 -20.17 -32.49
CA ILE A 10 6.14 -18.73 -32.82
C ILE A 10 5.45 -17.94 -31.71
N LEU A 11 4.42 -18.48 -31.06
CA LEU A 11 3.74 -17.83 -29.93
C LEU A 11 4.66 -17.71 -28.71
N ILE A 12 5.43 -18.75 -28.41
CA ILE A 12 6.40 -18.78 -27.30
C ILE A 12 7.59 -17.85 -27.59
N ALA A 13 8.03 -17.75 -28.85
CA ALA A 13 9.11 -16.86 -29.26
C ALA A 13 8.73 -15.37 -29.23
N PHE A 14 7.46 -15.03 -29.52
CA PHE A 14 6.97 -13.64 -29.44
C PHE A 14 6.84 -13.14 -28.00
N LEU A 15 6.59 -14.04 -27.03
CA LEU A 15 6.51 -13.70 -25.61
C LEU A 15 7.89 -13.44 -24.98
N GLY A 16 8.97 -14.02 -25.53
CA GLY A 16 10.31 -13.93 -24.93
C GLY A 16 11.00 -12.56 -25.02
N SER A 17 10.56 -11.66 -25.90
CA SER A 17 11.31 -10.45 -26.26
C SER A 17 10.80 -9.14 -25.62
N VAL A 18 9.73 -9.18 -24.83
CA VAL A 18 9.10 -7.97 -24.24
C VAL A 18 9.46 -7.77 -22.76
N TYR A 19 10.15 -8.74 -22.13
CA TYR A 19 10.50 -8.68 -20.70
C TYR A 19 11.79 -7.89 -20.44
N GLY A 20 11.75 -6.57 -20.65
CA GLY A 20 12.55 -5.67 -19.81
C GLY A 20 12.01 -5.80 -18.37
N ALA A 21 12.88 -5.97 -17.36
CA ALA A 21 12.57 -6.29 -15.97
C ALA A 21 11.17 -5.85 -15.51
N SER A 22 10.17 -6.69 -15.75
CA SER A 22 8.77 -6.32 -15.61
C SER A 22 8.40 -6.46 -14.15
N THR A 23 8.26 -5.36 -13.44
CA THR A 23 7.54 -5.36 -12.17
C THR A 23 6.12 -5.81 -12.47
N SER A 24 5.66 -6.87 -11.81
CA SER A 24 4.33 -7.45 -12.08
C SER A 24 3.18 -6.56 -11.61
N GLY A 25 3.48 -5.43 -10.95
CA GLY A 25 2.51 -4.59 -10.23
C GLY A 25 1.97 -5.26 -8.96
N PHE A 26 2.53 -6.40 -8.56
CA PHE A 26 2.07 -7.20 -7.44
C PHE A 26 3.21 -7.47 -6.48
N ALA A 27 3.03 -7.17 -5.19
CA ALA A 27 4.05 -7.37 -4.18
C ALA A 27 3.50 -7.88 -2.85
N ILE A 28 4.29 -8.67 -2.15
CA ILE A 28 4.07 -9.06 -0.76
C ILE A 28 5.31 -8.71 0.05
N THR A 29 5.13 -8.00 1.15
CA THR A 29 6.15 -7.86 2.18
C THR A 29 5.83 -8.73 3.39
N TYR A 30 6.86 -9.38 3.91
CA TYR A 30 6.80 -10.11 5.16
C TYR A 30 7.66 -9.41 6.19
N GLY A 31 7.13 -9.20 7.39
CA GLY A 31 7.97 -8.85 8.53
C GLY A 31 8.98 -9.96 8.81
N GLU A 32 10.23 -9.61 9.17
CA GLU A 32 11.30 -10.61 9.29
C GLU A 32 11.02 -11.70 10.34
N THR A 33 10.28 -11.39 11.41
CA THR A 33 9.86 -12.42 12.38
C THR A 33 8.87 -13.41 11.76
N THR A 34 7.94 -12.91 10.95
CA THR A 34 6.96 -13.73 10.24
C THR A 34 7.62 -14.57 9.16
N TYR A 35 8.53 -13.98 8.37
CA TYR A 35 9.21 -14.67 7.29
C TYR A 35 10.03 -15.87 7.78
N ASN A 36 10.71 -15.71 8.92
CA ASN A 36 11.59 -16.73 9.51
C ASN A 36 10.83 -17.81 10.30
N ASN A 37 9.51 -17.70 10.47
CA ASN A 37 8.68 -18.70 11.13
C ASN A 37 7.69 -19.33 10.12
N PRO A 38 7.88 -20.60 9.72
CA PRO A 38 7.03 -21.24 8.71
C PRO A 38 5.53 -21.25 9.04
N SER A 39 5.17 -21.39 10.33
CA SER A 39 3.77 -21.38 10.78
C SER A 39 3.14 -19.99 10.63
N TYR A 40 3.88 -18.94 11.01
CA TYR A 40 3.45 -17.56 10.84
C TYR A 40 3.31 -17.19 9.36
N LYS A 41 4.30 -17.54 8.55
CA LYS A 41 4.25 -17.31 7.10
C LYS A 41 3.06 -18.04 6.46
N SER A 42 2.79 -19.28 6.85
CA SER A 42 1.62 -20.04 6.38
C SER A 42 0.30 -19.37 6.77
N THR A 43 0.18 -18.88 8.01
CA THR A 43 -0.99 -18.15 8.50
C THR A 43 -1.25 -16.89 7.66
N VAL A 44 -0.21 -16.08 7.43
CA VAL A 44 -0.30 -14.87 6.61
C VAL A 44 -0.62 -15.18 5.15
N ASN A 45 0.01 -16.19 4.56
CA ASN A 45 -0.29 -16.60 3.18
C ASN A 45 -1.73 -17.06 3.02
N THR A 46 -2.27 -17.79 4.00
CA THR A 46 -3.68 -18.22 3.99
C THR A 46 -4.60 -17.00 4.01
N TYR A 47 -4.31 -16.00 4.85
CA TYR A 47 -5.07 -14.77 4.91
C TYR A 47 -4.97 -13.96 3.60
N PHE A 48 -3.78 -13.80 3.03
CA PHE A 48 -3.62 -13.11 1.76
C PHE A 48 -4.36 -13.82 0.62
N GLN A 49 -4.23 -15.16 0.53
CA GLN A 49 -4.90 -15.94 -0.50
C GLN A 49 -6.43 -15.88 -0.39
N SER A 50 -7.01 -15.70 0.80
CA SER A 50 -8.46 -15.51 0.95
C SER A 50 -8.95 -14.13 0.50
N HIS A 51 -8.03 -13.18 0.25
CA HIS A 51 -8.32 -11.80 -0.13
C HIS A 51 -7.88 -11.46 -1.56
N THR A 52 -7.39 -12.43 -2.32
CA THR A 52 -7.07 -12.29 -3.75
C THR A 52 -7.38 -13.57 -4.52
N ASP A 53 -7.82 -13.41 -5.77
CA ASP A 53 -8.01 -14.51 -6.72
C ASP A 53 -6.69 -14.94 -7.40
N LYS A 54 -5.61 -14.18 -7.18
CA LYS A 54 -4.31 -14.41 -7.79
C LYS A 54 -3.52 -15.43 -7.00
N ASN A 55 -2.68 -16.18 -7.71
CA ASN A 55 -1.73 -17.06 -7.06
C ASN A 55 -0.62 -16.21 -6.41
N LEU A 56 -0.40 -16.36 -5.11
CA LEU A 56 0.63 -15.58 -4.40
C LEU A 56 2.05 -15.79 -4.97
N SER A 57 2.32 -16.88 -5.71
CA SER A 57 3.60 -17.09 -6.39
C SER A 57 3.88 -16.10 -7.53
N THR A 58 2.88 -15.37 -8.01
CA THR A 58 3.07 -14.31 -9.03
C THR A 58 3.44 -12.96 -8.43
N PHE A 59 3.46 -12.84 -7.10
CA PHE A 59 3.81 -11.62 -6.40
C PHE A 59 5.31 -11.58 -6.14
N ASN A 60 5.91 -10.41 -6.33
CA ASN A 60 7.27 -10.17 -5.87
C ASN A 60 7.29 -10.15 -4.34
N THR A 61 8.29 -10.78 -3.72
CA THR A 61 8.36 -10.85 -2.25
C THR A 61 9.55 -10.11 -1.69
N LYS A 62 9.36 -9.35 -0.61
CA LYS A 62 10.43 -8.68 0.14
C LYS A 62 10.30 -8.93 1.64
N VAL A 63 11.42 -9.01 2.35
CA VAL A 63 11.44 -9.08 3.81
C VAL A 63 11.69 -7.69 4.36
N VAL A 64 10.86 -7.25 5.32
CA VAL A 64 10.99 -5.98 6.02
C VAL A 64 11.68 -6.24 7.36
N THR A 65 12.84 -5.62 7.54
CA THR A 65 13.69 -5.81 8.71
C THR A 65 13.42 -4.76 9.80
N ALA A 66 13.81 -5.06 11.04
CA ALA A 66 13.78 -4.09 12.12
C ALA A 66 14.64 -2.86 11.82
N SER A 67 15.75 -3.03 11.10
CA SER A 67 16.60 -1.90 10.66
C SER A 67 15.82 -0.91 9.79
N GLN A 68 15.10 -1.40 8.77
CA GLN A 68 14.28 -0.58 7.89
C GLN A 68 13.14 0.12 8.65
N VAL A 69 12.46 -0.59 9.55
CA VAL A 69 11.40 0.02 10.38
C VAL A 69 11.98 1.10 11.28
N ASN A 70 13.11 0.84 11.95
CA ASN A 70 13.75 1.78 12.86
C ASN A 70 14.34 3.00 12.17
N GLN A 71 14.76 2.89 10.91
CA GLN A 71 15.28 4.01 10.12
C GLN A 71 14.28 5.17 10.05
N ILE A 72 12.99 4.86 10.01
CA ILE A 72 11.91 5.84 9.93
C ILE A 72 11.26 6.03 11.31
N ALA A 73 10.79 4.94 11.92
CA ALA A 73 9.91 5.02 13.09
C ALA A 73 10.61 5.53 14.36
N LYS A 74 11.93 5.34 14.52
CA LYS A 74 12.63 5.67 15.77
C LYS A 74 12.55 7.15 16.12
N ASN A 75 12.79 8.02 15.14
CA ASN A 75 12.83 9.47 15.38
C ASN A 75 11.43 10.10 15.47
N ILE A 76 10.40 9.37 15.03
CA ILE A 76 9.01 9.83 15.02
C ILE A 76 8.28 9.35 16.29
N THR A 77 8.41 8.06 16.58
CA THR A 77 7.65 7.40 17.64
C THR A 77 8.42 7.26 18.96
N GLY A 78 9.75 7.48 18.93
CA GLY A 78 10.65 7.15 20.03
C GLY A 78 10.83 5.65 20.28
N ARG A 79 10.15 4.78 19.52
CA ARG A 79 10.21 3.32 19.68
C ARG A 79 11.33 2.75 18.83
N THR A 80 12.05 1.77 19.40
CA THR A 80 13.00 0.94 18.66
C THR A 80 12.50 -0.50 18.71
N TYR A 81 12.41 -1.13 17.54
CA TYR A 81 11.95 -2.49 17.37
C TYR A 81 13.14 -3.44 17.21
N ASN A 82 13.07 -4.59 17.86
CA ASN A 82 14.00 -5.69 17.65
C ASN A 82 13.50 -6.61 16.53
N SER A 83 14.39 -7.45 16.01
CA SER A 83 14.04 -8.36 14.90
C SER A 83 12.98 -9.40 15.21
N ASN A 84 12.72 -9.68 16.48
CA ASN A 84 11.64 -10.55 16.93
C ASN A 84 10.30 -9.80 17.15
N GLN A 85 10.20 -8.53 16.75
CA GLN A 85 9.01 -7.68 16.90
C GLN A 85 8.42 -7.22 15.56
N ILE A 86 8.94 -7.69 14.43
CA ILE A 86 8.50 -7.29 13.09
C ILE A 86 7.64 -8.41 12.49
N PHE A 87 6.34 -8.35 12.81
CA PHE A 87 5.36 -9.38 12.44
C PHE A 87 4.48 -9.01 11.24
N SER A 88 4.11 -7.73 11.13
CA SER A 88 3.13 -7.28 10.16
C SER A 88 3.60 -7.48 8.73
N CYS A 89 2.66 -7.81 7.86
CA CYS A 89 2.87 -8.12 6.46
C CYS A 89 1.87 -7.33 5.62
N ALA A 90 2.25 -7.01 4.39
CA ALA A 90 1.38 -6.32 3.45
C ALA A 90 1.40 -7.00 2.08
N LEU A 91 0.25 -7.00 1.41
CA LEU A 91 0.08 -7.34 0.01
C LEU A 91 -0.39 -6.09 -0.74
N VAL A 92 0.21 -5.81 -1.88
CA VAL A 92 -0.18 -4.73 -2.80
C VAL A 92 -0.48 -5.31 -4.18
N ASP A 93 -1.59 -4.88 -4.74
CA ASP A 93 -2.05 -5.19 -6.10
C ASP A 93 -2.40 -3.90 -6.85
N LEU A 94 -1.56 -3.54 -7.83
CA LEU A 94 -1.72 -2.32 -8.65
C LEU A 94 -2.68 -2.47 -9.82
N SER A 95 -3.29 -3.64 -10.04
CA SER A 95 -4.36 -3.78 -11.04
C SER A 95 -5.67 -3.12 -10.59
N TYR A 96 -5.81 -2.81 -9.29
CA TYR A 96 -6.89 -1.97 -8.79
C TYR A 96 -6.54 -0.49 -8.98
N SER A 97 -7.23 0.17 -9.91
CA SER A 97 -7.00 1.57 -10.29
C SER A 97 -8.14 2.53 -9.91
N GLN A 98 -9.14 2.07 -9.16
CA GLN A 98 -10.29 2.87 -8.72
C GLN A 98 -10.03 3.51 -7.35
N GLY A 99 -8.91 4.23 -7.23
CA GLY A 99 -8.42 4.77 -5.96
C GLY A 99 -7.73 3.73 -5.08
N ILE A 100 -7.63 4.00 -3.78
CA ILE A 100 -6.95 3.12 -2.82
C ILE A 100 -8.02 2.29 -2.08
N LYS A 101 -7.89 0.97 -2.13
CA LYS A 101 -8.73 0.05 -1.35
C LYS A 101 -7.85 -0.69 -0.34
N ILE A 102 -8.15 -0.59 0.95
CA ILE A 102 -7.34 -1.20 2.01
C ILE A 102 -8.19 -2.11 2.88
N ILE A 103 -7.76 -3.35 3.04
CA ILE A 103 -8.28 -4.31 4.01
C ILE A 103 -7.25 -4.49 5.12
N VAL A 104 -7.63 -4.14 6.34
CA VAL A 104 -6.84 -4.41 7.53
C VAL A 104 -7.48 -5.55 8.29
N ASP A 105 -6.69 -6.57 8.64
CA ASP A 105 -7.14 -7.64 9.54
C ASP A 105 -7.35 -7.09 10.95
N SER A 106 -8.57 -6.63 11.25
CA SER A 106 -8.93 -6.04 12.55
C SER A 106 -8.89 -7.04 13.71
N SER A 107 -8.71 -8.35 13.44
CA SER A 107 -8.48 -9.34 14.50
C SER A 107 -7.01 -9.40 14.95
N LYS A 108 -6.11 -8.75 14.19
CA LYS A 108 -4.66 -8.75 14.40
C LYS A 108 -4.09 -7.34 14.54
N ILE A 109 -4.64 -6.37 13.83
CA ILE A 109 -4.20 -4.98 13.85
C ILE A 109 -5.23 -4.15 14.64
N ASN A 110 -4.83 -3.65 15.80
CA ASN A 110 -5.78 -3.14 16.81
C ASN A 110 -5.87 -1.62 16.87
N THR A 111 -4.96 -0.89 16.23
CA THR A 111 -4.88 0.57 16.36
C THR A 111 -5.03 1.27 15.01
N VAL A 112 -4.19 0.92 14.04
CA VAL A 112 -4.18 1.55 12.73
C VAL A 112 -5.32 1.02 11.86
N THR A 113 -6.15 1.92 11.33
CA THR A 113 -7.28 1.56 10.48
C THR A 113 -6.94 1.64 8.99
N SER A 114 -7.82 1.08 8.14
CA SER A 114 -7.71 1.24 6.69
C SER A 114 -7.63 2.71 6.26
N LYS A 115 -8.30 3.62 6.97
CA LYS A 115 -8.32 5.04 6.62
C LYS A 115 -7.00 5.74 6.94
N MET A 116 -6.40 5.42 8.09
CA MET A 116 -5.08 5.93 8.47
C MET A 116 -4.00 5.49 7.49
N TYR A 117 -4.01 4.22 7.05
CA TYR A 117 -3.13 3.78 5.98
C TYR A 117 -3.40 4.53 4.68
N ALA A 118 -4.66 4.77 4.31
CA ALA A 118 -4.99 5.47 3.07
C ALA A 118 -4.46 6.92 3.07
N ASN A 119 -4.58 7.63 4.20
CA ASN A 119 -4.04 8.99 4.36
C ASN A 119 -2.51 8.99 4.22
N ALA A 120 -1.83 8.11 4.95
CA ALA A 120 -0.37 7.97 4.87
C ALA A 120 0.11 7.65 3.43
N LEU A 121 -0.61 6.79 2.70
CA LEU A 121 -0.30 6.47 1.32
C LEU A 121 -0.50 7.69 0.39
N LYS A 122 -1.62 8.42 0.53
CA LYS A 122 -1.86 9.65 -0.24
C LYS A 122 -0.73 10.68 -0.05
N SER A 123 -0.22 10.81 1.18
CA SER A 123 0.93 11.68 1.49
C SER A 123 2.22 11.30 0.77
N THR A 124 2.37 10.03 0.37
CA THR A 124 3.48 9.55 -0.47
C THR A 124 3.18 9.58 -1.97
N GLY A 125 2.07 10.20 -2.37
CA GLY A 125 1.68 10.31 -3.78
C GLY A 125 1.07 9.04 -4.35
N ILE A 126 0.80 8.04 -3.51
CA ILE A 126 0.08 6.84 -3.90
C ILE A 126 -1.39 7.20 -3.99
N THR A 127 -1.97 7.04 -5.18
CA THR A 127 -3.37 7.40 -5.47
C THR A 127 -4.24 6.19 -5.77
N ASN A 128 -3.62 5.03 -6.02
CA ASN A 128 -4.34 3.80 -6.33
C ASN A 128 -3.65 2.54 -5.82
N GLY A 129 -4.42 1.46 -5.74
CA GLY A 129 -3.94 0.13 -5.40
C GLY A 129 -4.86 -0.58 -4.42
N TYR A 130 -4.83 -1.91 -4.45
CA TYR A 130 -5.46 -2.76 -3.45
C TYR A 130 -4.43 -3.24 -2.45
N VAL A 131 -4.69 -3.00 -1.17
CA VAL A 131 -3.77 -3.30 -0.07
C VAL A 131 -4.45 -4.23 0.92
N VAL A 132 -3.75 -5.27 1.34
CA VAL A 132 -4.17 -6.14 2.45
C VAL A 132 -3.08 -6.13 3.51
N VAL A 133 -3.43 -5.82 4.75
CA VAL A 133 -2.51 -5.75 5.89
C VAL A 133 -2.94 -6.74 6.96
N THR A 134 -2.03 -7.59 7.41
CA THR A 134 -2.27 -8.57 8.49
C THR A 134 -0.99 -8.85 9.28
N SER A 135 -1.10 -9.64 10.34
CA SER A 135 0.00 -10.11 11.17
C SER A 135 -0.37 -11.50 11.72
N PRO A 136 0.57 -12.43 11.92
CA PRO A 136 0.29 -13.71 12.58
C PRO A 136 -0.19 -13.54 14.04
N VAL A 137 0.21 -12.44 14.68
CA VAL A 137 -0.07 -12.11 16.08
C VAL A 137 -0.66 -10.71 16.21
N SER A 138 -1.21 -10.38 17.37
CA SER A 138 -1.71 -9.03 17.66
C SER A 138 -0.60 -7.98 17.53
N ALA A 139 -0.88 -6.89 16.83
CA ALA A 139 0.00 -5.75 16.62
C ALA A 139 -0.81 -4.45 16.55
N THR A 140 -0.15 -3.31 16.73
CA THR A 140 -0.79 -1.99 16.71
C THR A 140 -0.94 -1.47 15.27
N GLY A 141 0.03 -1.78 14.40
CA GLY A 141 -0.05 -1.52 12.95
C GLY A 141 0.89 -0.42 12.45
N GLU A 142 1.47 0.42 13.31
CA GLU A 142 2.32 1.55 12.88
C GLU A 142 3.56 1.07 12.12
N SER A 143 4.23 0.02 12.61
CA SER A 143 5.38 -0.58 11.91
C SER A 143 4.99 -1.29 10.60
N ALA A 144 3.71 -1.63 10.43
CA ALA A 144 3.24 -2.23 9.18
C ALA A 144 3.23 -1.22 8.03
N LEU A 145 3.11 0.09 8.31
CA LEU A 145 3.15 1.12 7.26
C LEU A 145 4.46 1.02 6.46
N THR A 146 5.60 0.77 7.12
CA THR A 146 6.87 0.54 6.42
C THR A 146 6.74 -0.62 5.43
N GLY A 147 6.14 -1.74 5.82
CA GLY A 147 5.91 -2.86 4.91
C GLY A 147 4.92 -2.54 3.77
N VAL A 148 3.88 -1.75 4.04
CA VAL A 148 2.97 -1.28 2.98
C VAL A 148 3.73 -0.43 1.96
N LEU A 149 4.48 0.58 2.40
CA LEU A 149 5.28 1.45 1.53
C LEU A 149 6.32 0.66 0.72
N GLU A 150 7.03 -0.25 1.38
CA GLU A 150 8.00 -1.16 0.74
C GLU A 150 7.34 -2.11 -0.28
N SER A 151 6.08 -2.50 -0.05
CA SER A 151 5.32 -3.30 -1.02
C SER A 151 5.01 -2.48 -2.27
N TYR A 152 4.67 -1.19 -2.12
CA TYR A 152 4.53 -0.29 -3.27
C TYR A 152 5.86 -0.09 -3.99
N GLU A 153 6.98 0.14 -3.29
CA GLU A 153 8.30 0.27 -3.93
C GLU A 153 8.67 -0.98 -4.75
N VAL A 154 8.34 -2.18 -4.25
CA VAL A 154 8.55 -3.45 -4.97
C VAL A 154 7.60 -3.61 -6.15
N ALA A 155 6.32 -3.26 -5.98
CA ALA A 155 5.31 -3.37 -7.03
C ALA A 155 5.57 -2.38 -8.19
N VAL A 156 6.07 -1.19 -7.87
CA VAL A 156 6.40 -0.12 -8.83
C VAL A 156 7.81 -0.31 -9.41
N GLY A 157 8.75 -0.82 -8.61
CA GLY A 157 10.18 -0.90 -8.98
C GLY A 157 10.95 0.39 -8.75
N THR A 158 10.36 1.35 -8.03
CA THR A 158 10.93 2.67 -7.74
C THR A 158 10.74 2.98 -6.26
N SER A 159 11.79 3.50 -5.61
CA SER A 159 11.72 3.88 -4.20
C SER A 159 10.90 5.15 -3.99
N ILE A 160 10.18 5.19 -2.86
CA ILE A 160 9.52 6.38 -2.37
C ILE A 160 10.60 7.23 -1.68
N PRO A 161 10.66 8.56 -1.95
CA PRO A 161 11.57 9.47 -1.25
C PRO A 161 11.51 9.29 0.27
N GLU A 162 12.67 9.23 0.91
CA GLU A 162 12.78 8.90 2.34
C GLU A 162 12.03 9.91 3.22
N GLU A 163 12.13 11.19 2.90
CA GLU A 163 11.38 12.28 3.54
C GLU A 163 9.87 12.12 3.39
N ALA A 164 9.38 11.60 2.26
CA ALA A 164 7.95 11.30 2.10
C ALA A 164 7.51 10.11 2.95
N LYS A 165 8.34 9.06 3.07
CA LYS A 165 8.08 7.94 3.98
C LYS A 165 8.05 8.39 5.44
N LYS A 166 8.93 9.32 5.82
CA LYS A 166 8.93 9.94 7.16
C LYS A 166 7.68 10.76 7.41
N ALA A 167 7.30 11.64 6.48
CA ALA A 167 6.09 12.46 6.60
C ALA A 167 4.83 11.59 6.76
N ALA A 168 4.68 10.54 5.95
CA ALA A 168 3.56 9.60 6.07
C ALA A 168 3.55 8.83 7.40
N THR A 169 4.72 8.47 7.91
CA THR A 169 4.83 7.81 9.22
C THR A 169 4.52 8.76 10.37
N GLU A 170 4.95 10.02 10.27
CA GLU A 170 4.63 11.08 11.23
C GLU A 170 3.13 11.38 11.26
N GLU A 171 2.48 11.45 10.10
CA GLU A 171 1.04 11.64 9.97
C GLU A 171 0.26 10.51 10.66
N LEU A 172 0.54 9.26 10.29
CA LEU A 172 -0.13 8.10 10.88
C LEU A 172 0.10 7.99 12.39
N TYR A 173 1.30 8.31 12.86
CA TYR A 173 1.60 8.34 14.28
C TYR A 173 0.83 9.47 14.99
N THR A 174 0.79 10.66 14.41
CA THR A 174 0.06 11.80 14.96
C THR A 174 -1.44 11.52 15.01
N GLU A 175 -2.04 10.95 13.96
CA GLU A 175 -3.43 10.48 13.97
C GLU A 175 -3.70 9.55 15.16
N THR A 176 -2.81 8.58 15.39
CA THR A 176 -2.91 7.65 16.53
C THR A 176 -2.85 8.38 17.87
N GLN A 177 -1.93 9.34 18.02
CA GLN A 177 -1.80 10.12 19.26
C GLN A 177 -3.02 11.00 19.51
N ILE A 178 -3.51 11.71 18.49
CA ILE A 178 -4.67 12.58 18.60
C ILE A 178 -5.93 11.77 18.94
N ALA A 179 -6.14 10.60 18.32
CA ALA A 179 -7.24 9.71 18.67
C ALA A 179 -7.20 9.30 20.15
N ASN A 180 -6.03 8.88 20.64
CA ASN A 180 -5.85 8.50 22.03
C ASN A 180 -6.07 9.67 23.01
N GLN A 181 -5.54 10.86 22.69
CA GLN A 181 -5.63 12.03 23.57
C GLN A 181 -7.03 12.65 23.61
N THR A 182 -7.76 12.60 22.49
CA THR A 182 -9.12 13.18 22.39
C THR A 182 -10.22 12.19 22.78
N GLY A 183 -9.90 10.89 22.85
CA GLY A 183 -10.88 9.83 23.04
C GLY A 183 -11.82 9.62 21.84
N GLN A 184 -11.55 10.28 20.70
CA GLN A 184 -12.31 10.07 19.46
C GLN A 184 -11.88 8.74 18.81
N SER A 185 -12.77 8.14 18.02
CA SER A 185 -12.41 6.99 17.19
C SER A 185 -11.30 7.35 16.21
N THR A 186 -10.36 6.43 15.96
CA THR A 186 -9.26 6.59 15.00
C THR A 186 -9.75 6.97 13.60
N ASP A 187 -10.86 6.38 13.12
CA ASP A 187 -11.42 6.74 11.81
C ASP A 187 -11.95 8.18 11.74
N LYS A 188 -12.46 8.72 12.85
CA LYS A 188 -12.93 10.12 12.90
C LYS A 188 -11.76 11.10 12.91
N ILE A 189 -10.64 10.75 13.54
CA ILE A 189 -9.41 11.54 13.45
C ILE A 189 -8.76 11.43 12.07
N ALA A 190 -8.73 10.24 11.47
CA ALA A 190 -8.24 10.06 10.10
C ALA A 190 -9.09 10.86 9.10
N GLU A 191 -10.42 10.95 9.29
CA GLU A 191 -11.28 11.84 8.48
C GLU A 191 -10.93 13.33 8.66
N LEU A 192 -10.63 13.77 9.89
CA LEU A 192 -10.17 15.13 10.14
C LEU A 192 -8.87 15.44 9.38
N PHE A 193 -7.92 14.50 9.41
CA PHE A 193 -6.66 14.63 8.66
C PHE A 193 -6.90 14.70 7.15
N ASP A 194 -7.72 13.80 6.58
CA ASP A 194 -8.02 13.79 5.15
C ASP A 194 -8.69 15.09 4.70
N GLN A 195 -9.72 15.57 5.42
CA GLN A 195 -10.41 16.82 5.08
C GLN A 195 -9.50 18.04 5.21
N ALA A 196 -8.72 18.13 6.29
CA ALA A 196 -7.78 19.23 6.47
C ALA A 196 -6.68 19.19 5.39
N GLN A 197 -6.15 18.01 5.07
CA GLN A 197 -5.12 17.84 4.04
C GLN A 197 -5.62 18.27 2.65
N GLN A 198 -6.86 17.93 2.29
CA GLN A 198 -7.46 18.35 1.02
C GLN A 198 -7.54 19.88 0.90
N GLU A 199 -7.93 20.58 1.97
CA GLU A 199 -7.96 22.04 1.99
C GLU A 199 -6.55 22.66 1.93
N VAL A 200 -5.57 22.07 2.63
CA VAL A 200 -4.16 22.48 2.58
C VAL A 200 -3.58 22.33 1.16
N GLN A 201 -3.85 21.20 0.50
CA GLN A 201 -3.39 20.93 -0.86
C GLN A 201 -4.04 21.88 -1.87
N LYS A 202 -5.36 22.10 -1.77
CA LYS A 202 -6.12 23.02 -2.64
C LYS A 202 -5.59 24.46 -2.57
N GLN A 203 -5.14 24.89 -1.40
CA GLN A 203 -4.57 26.22 -1.17
C GLN A 203 -3.04 26.26 -1.29
N ASN A 204 -2.40 25.10 -1.53
CA ASN A 204 -0.95 24.92 -1.58
C ASN A 204 -0.20 25.52 -0.38
N LEU A 205 -0.71 25.30 0.83
CA LEU A 205 -0.17 25.89 2.05
C LEU A 205 0.95 25.03 2.66
N GLN A 206 2.06 25.66 3.02
CA GLN A 206 3.18 24.98 3.70
C GLN A 206 3.49 25.55 5.08
N ASP A 207 2.90 26.69 5.45
CA ASP A 207 3.08 27.33 6.76
C ASP A 207 2.17 26.66 7.80
N PRO A 208 2.74 26.01 8.84
CA PRO A 208 1.96 25.38 9.90
C PRO A 208 0.97 26.31 10.59
N THR A 209 1.24 27.62 10.65
CA THR A 209 0.35 28.60 11.30
C THR A 209 -0.95 28.76 10.53
N GLN A 210 -0.86 28.88 9.21
CA GLN A 210 -2.02 28.94 8.32
C GLN A 210 -2.78 27.62 8.30
N ILE A 211 -2.04 26.51 8.24
CA ILE A 211 -2.61 25.15 8.26
C ILE A 211 -3.37 24.89 9.55
N LYS A 212 -2.86 25.33 10.70
CA LYS A 212 -3.53 25.18 12.00
C LYS A 212 -4.91 25.82 12.01
N THR A 213 -5.09 26.95 11.33
CA THR A 213 -6.41 27.58 11.19
C THR A 213 -7.38 26.69 10.43
N ILE A 214 -6.93 26.03 9.35
CA ILE A 214 -7.73 25.04 8.63
C ILE A 214 -8.09 23.86 9.53
N VAL A 215 -7.10 23.30 10.24
CA VAL A 215 -7.30 22.17 11.16
C VAL A 215 -8.37 22.49 12.20
N ILE A 216 -8.31 23.66 12.83
CA ILE A 216 -9.31 24.09 13.83
C ILE A 216 -10.70 24.20 13.19
N ASN A 217 -10.80 24.79 12.00
CA ASN A 217 -12.08 24.96 11.32
C ASN A 217 -12.73 23.61 10.94
N VAL A 218 -11.94 22.67 10.41
CA VAL A 218 -12.39 21.31 10.08
C VAL A 218 -12.74 20.53 11.35
N ALA A 219 -11.92 20.62 12.40
CA ALA A 219 -12.23 19.96 13.68
C ALA A 219 -13.55 20.46 14.26
N ASN A 220 -13.79 21.77 14.24
CA ASN A 220 -15.04 22.36 14.70
C ASN A 220 -16.26 21.90 13.88
N SER A 221 -16.15 21.82 12.54
CA SER A 221 -17.25 21.32 11.70
C SER A 221 -17.57 19.84 11.97
N MET A 222 -16.58 19.07 12.41
CA MET A 222 -16.71 17.66 12.81
C MET A 222 -17.07 17.45 14.27
N ASN A 223 -17.31 18.52 15.03
CA ASN A 223 -17.55 18.49 16.48
C ASN A 223 -16.42 17.76 17.24
N ILE A 224 -15.17 18.10 16.91
CA ILE A 224 -13.96 17.64 17.58
C ILE A 224 -13.34 18.85 18.27
N ASN A 225 -13.23 18.80 19.59
CA ASN A 225 -12.56 19.85 20.36
C ASN A 225 -11.06 19.52 20.46
N LEU A 226 -10.23 20.31 19.78
CA LEU A 226 -8.77 20.18 19.85
C LEU A 226 -8.19 21.22 20.80
N THR A 227 -7.18 20.83 21.56
CA THR A 227 -6.31 21.82 22.21
C THR A 227 -5.43 22.52 21.18
N ASP A 228 -4.88 23.67 21.56
CA ASP A 228 -3.99 24.44 20.70
C ASP A 228 -2.75 23.62 20.25
N SER A 229 -2.22 22.79 21.16
CA SER A 229 -1.10 21.87 20.89
C SER A 229 -1.51 20.78 19.91
N GLN A 230 -2.68 20.16 20.10
CA GLN A 230 -3.18 19.12 19.22
C GLN A 230 -3.38 19.63 17.79
N ALA A 231 -3.99 20.82 17.64
CA ALA A 231 -4.16 21.45 16.35
C ALA A 231 -2.80 21.78 15.70
N GLN A 232 -1.80 22.18 16.50
CA GLN A 232 -0.45 22.44 16.02
C GLN A 232 0.26 21.16 15.55
N ASP A 233 0.11 20.04 16.26
CA ASP A 233 0.72 18.77 15.90
C ASP A 233 0.18 18.25 14.56
N ILE A 234 -1.14 18.31 14.37
CA ILE A 234 -1.78 17.99 13.09
C ILE A 234 -1.26 18.92 11.99
N ALA A 235 -1.20 20.23 12.26
CA ALA A 235 -0.74 21.20 11.27
C ALA A 235 0.71 20.97 10.84
N ASN A 236 1.58 20.59 11.77
CA ASN A 236 2.98 20.25 11.48
C ASN A 236 3.07 19.00 10.59
N ALA A 237 2.32 17.94 10.90
CA ALA A 237 2.29 16.73 10.10
C ALA A 237 1.81 17.01 8.66
N LEU A 238 0.73 17.78 8.49
CA LEU A 238 0.21 18.17 7.18
C LEU A 238 1.19 19.08 6.42
N ALA A 239 1.85 20.02 7.11
CA ALA A 239 2.88 20.86 6.50
C ALA A 239 4.07 20.03 5.98
N ASN A 240 4.50 19.02 6.75
CA ASN A 240 5.58 18.13 6.35
C ASN A 240 5.18 17.28 5.13
N SER A 241 3.95 16.76 5.10
CA SER A 241 3.39 16.08 3.93
C SER A 241 3.31 17.00 2.69
N GLN A 242 2.93 18.27 2.85
CA GLN A 242 2.90 19.21 1.72
C GLN A 242 4.30 19.52 1.17
N LYS A 243 5.30 19.72 2.05
CA LYS A 243 6.68 20.06 1.65
C LYS A 243 7.32 19.00 0.77
N VAL A 244 6.99 17.73 0.98
CA VAL A 244 7.57 16.60 0.23
C VAL A 244 6.85 16.32 -1.09
N GLN A 245 5.72 16.98 -1.39
CA GLN A 245 4.95 16.67 -2.60
C GLN A 245 5.74 16.86 -3.90
N GLY A 246 6.69 17.81 -3.93
CA GLY A 246 7.53 18.07 -5.10
C GLY A 246 8.51 16.95 -5.43
N SER A 247 8.99 16.19 -4.43
CA SER A 247 9.96 15.10 -4.65
C SER A 247 9.31 13.80 -5.12
N LEU A 248 7.98 13.72 -5.12
CA LEU A 248 7.22 12.52 -5.46
C LEU A 248 6.97 12.34 -6.96
N THR A 249 7.39 13.29 -7.80
CA THR A 249 7.08 13.30 -9.25
C THR A 249 7.51 11.99 -9.94
N ASP A 250 8.75 11.55 -9.72
CA ASP A 250 9.27 10.33 -10.35
C ASP A 250 8.50 9.09 -9.90
N PHE A 251 8.26 8.97 -8.59
CA PHE A 251 7.51 7.85 -8.03
C PHE A 251 6.06 7.82 -8.55
N LYS A 252 5.38 8.97 -8.64
CA LYS A 252 4.01 9.09 -9.18
C LYS A 252 3.94 8.61 -10.63
N ASN A 253 4.89 9.04 -11.47
CA ASN A 253 4.96 8.62 -12.88
C ASN A 253 5.16 7.10 -13.01
N GLN A 254 6.04 6.53 -12.20
CA GLN A 254 6.30 5.08 -12.21
C GLN A 254 5.13 4.28 -11.66
N LEU A 255 4.44 4.79 -10.63
CA LEU A 255 3.21 4.19 -10.11
C LEU A 255 2.12 4.14 -11.19
N GLU A 256 1.94 5.21 -11.95
CA GLU A 256 0.97 5.24 -13.05
C GLU A 256 1.32 4.21 -14.13
N ALA A 257 2.58 4.14 -14.55
CA ALA A 257 3.05 3.14 -15.52
C ALA A 257 2.85 1.70 -15.02
N ALA A 258 3.22 1.41 -13.78
CA ALA A 258 3.05 0.10 -13.16
C ALA A 258 1.57 -0.30 -13.04
N THR A 259 0.70 0.66 -12.72
CA THR A 259 -0.76 0.46 -12.64
C THR A 259 -1.36 0.13 -14.01
N GLN A 260 -0.96 0.85 -15.06
CA GLN A 260 -1.40 0.58 -16.43
C GLN A 260 -0.93 -0.82 -16.89
N GLN A 261 0.32 -1.18 -16.62
CA GLN A 261 0.86 -2.49 -16.96
C GLN A 261 0.19 -3.63 -16.20
N ALA A 262 -0.05 -3.49 -14.90
CA ALA A 262 -0.74 -4.49 -14.08
C ALA A 262 -2.16 -4.74 -14.56
N SER A 263 -2.87 -3.66 -14.93
CA SER A 263 -4.23 -3.72 -15.48
C SER A 263 -4.26 -4.40 -16.85
N GLN A 264 -3.30 -4.10 -17.73
CA GLN A 264 -3.18 -4.72 -19.04
C GLN A 264 -2.79 -6.20 -18.96
N SER A 265 -1.90 -6.57 -18.02
CA SER A 265 -1.52 -7.97 -17.79
C SER A 265 -2.73 -8.83 -17.44
N GLN A 266 -3.66 -8.32 -16.62
CA GLN A 266 -4.96 -9.00 -16.42
C GLN A 266 -5.78 -9.10 -17.70
N GLY A 267 -5.84 -8.03 -18.50
CA GLY A 267 -6.55 -8.02 -19.78
C GLY A 267 -5.99 -9.04 -20.79
N ILE A 268 -4.67 -9.12 -20.91
CA ILE A 268 -3.96 -10.05 -21.79
C ILE A 268 -4.11 -11.50 -21.28
N LEU A 269 -3.99 -11.75 -19.97
CA LEU A 269 -4.23 -13.08 -19.40
C LEU A 269 -5.69 -13.53 -19.58
N ASN A 270 -6.65 -12.63 -19.41
CA ASN A 270 -8.06 -12.91 -19.67
C ASN A 270 -8.32 -13.20 -21.16
N GLN A 271 -7.69 -12.44 -22.06
CA GLN A 271 -7.74 -12.71 -23.50
C GLN A 271 -7.12 -14.08 -23.84
N ILE A 272 -5.92 -14.39 -23.35
CA ILE A 272 -5.25 -15.68 -23.54
C ILE A 272 -6.10 -16.81 -22.98
N LYS A 273 -6.68 -16.66 -21.78
CA LYS A 273 -7.57 -17.65 -21.18
C LYS A 273 -8.80 -17.88 -22.05
N ASN A 274 -9.44 -16.82 -22.56
CA ASN A 274 -10.57 -16.92 -23.47
C ASN A 274 -10.19 -17.58 -24.80
N TYR A 275 -9.01 -17.30 -25.36
CA TYR A 275 -8.49 -17.97 -26.55
C TYR A 275 -8.19 -19.46 -26.31
N LEU A 276 -7.55 -19.80 -25.19
CA LEU A 276 -7.26 -21.18 -24.81
C LEU A 276 -8.52 -21.97 -24.52
N GLN A 277 -9.52 -21.35 -23.88
CA GLN A 277 -10.83 -21.94 -23.64
C GLN A 277 -11.56 -22.20 -24.96
N SER A 278 -11.63 -21.20 -25.84
CA SER A 278 -12.22 -21.34 -27.19
C SER A 278 -11.52 -22.42 -28.02
N PHE A 279 -10.19 -22.56 -27.87
CA PHE A 279 -9.42 -23.63 -28.50
C PHE A 279 -9.71 -25.01 -27.89
N ALA A 280 -9.81 -25.12 -26.57
CA ALA A 280 -10.18 -26.35 -25.89
C ALA A 280 -11.59 -26.80 -26.29
N ASP A 281 -12.55 -25.88 -26.37
CA ASP A 281 -13.92 -26.14 -26.82
C ASP A 281 -13.96 -26.60 -28.28
N TYR A 282 -13.16 -25.99 -29.14
CA TYR A 282 -12.99 -26.42 -30.54
C TYR A 282 -12.44 -27.85 -30.63
N ILE A 283 -11.41 -28.19 -29.86
CA ILE A 283 -10.86 -29.55 -29.81
C ILE A 283 -11.88 -30.56 -29.24
N MET A 284 -12.58 -30.22 -28.16
CA MET A 284 -13.61 -31.09 -27.57
C MET A 284 -14.77 -31.36 -28.55
N SER A 285 -15.17 -30.36 -29.34
CA SER A 285 -16.19 -30.54 -30.40
C SER A 285 -15.73 -31.45 -31.54
N PHE A 286 -14.42 -31.62 -31.73
CA PHE A 286 -13.82 -32.45 -32.78
C PHE A 286 -13.58 -33.90 -32.34
N PHE A 287 -13.54 -34.17 -31.01
CA PHE A 287 -13.33 -35.50 -30.43
C PHE A 287 -14.54 -36.05 -29.65
N GLY A 288 -15.58 -35.23 -29.42
CA GLY A 288 -16.84 -35.60 -28.78
C GLY A 288 -17.99 -35.92 -29.75
N GLY A 289 -17.68 -36.12 -31.03
CA GLY A 289 -18.59 -36.61 -32.07
C GLY A 289 -18.16 -37.96 -32.59
#